data_AF-A0A6L8RIK2-F1
#
_entry.id   AF-A0A6L8RIK2-F1
#
_cell.length_a   1.000
_cell.length_b   1.000
_cell.length_c   1.000
_cell.angle_alpha   90.00
_cell.angle_beta   90.00
_cell.angle_gamma   90.00
#
_symmetry.space_group_name_H-M   'P 1'
#
loop_
_entity.id
_entity.type
_entity.pdbx_description
1 polymer ?
#
loop_
_entity_poly.entity_id
_entity_poly.type
_entity_poly.pdbx_seq_one_letter_code
_entity_poly.pdbx_strand_id
1 'polypeptide(L)'
;MAELESQPLSDEERAELEKLRAEKARREEQEKARREREELAALRAERAKAEEAAAKAASEPAPTAPKSQPKKAARPKPAASKPSRDEMTFAQRMVTSKEPVDEDDIPGMPPAQKLIIALALIGFIVFMGYTITGSMGLH
;
A
#
# COMPACT_ATOMS: atom_id res chain seq x y z
N MET A 1 27.49 -19.54 -45.75
CA MET A 1 26.38 -20.50 -45.87
C MET A 1 25.40 -20.19 -44.75
N ALA A 2 24.42 -19.32 -45.02
CA ALA A 2 23.39 -18.90 -44.08
C ALA A 2 22.03 -19.02 -44.80
N GLU A 3 21.69 -20.25 -45.20
CA GLU A 3 20.47 -20.55 -45.97
C GLU A 3 19.59 -21.59 -45.27
N LEU A 4 19.90 -21.94 -44.01
CA LEU A 4 19.12 -22.91 -43.21
C LEU A 4 18.01 -22.27 -42.36
N GLU A 5 17.97 -20.94 -42.23
CA GLU A 5 16.91 -20.24 -41.46
C GLU A 5 15.66 -19.93 -42.30
N SER A 6 15.70 -20.12 -43.62
CA SER A 6 14.55 -19.87 -44.51
C SER A 6 13.83 -21.16 -44.93
N GLN A 7 14.22 -22.32 -44.40
CA GLN A 7 13.46 -23.55 -44.57
C GLN A 7 12.19 -23.47 -43.72
N PRO A 8 10.98 -23.65 -44.30
CA PRO A 8 9.77 -23.73 -43.50
C PRO A 8 9.90 -24.93 -42.55
N LEU A 9 9.71 -24.68 -41.25
CA LEU A 9 9.64 -25.72 -40.20
C LEU A 9 8.89 -26.94 -40.72
N SER A 10 9.54 -28.09 -40.71
CA SER A 10 8.92 -29.36 -41.09
C SER A 10 7.73 -29.67 -40.16
N ASP A 11 6.74 -30.40 -40.65
CA ASP A 11 5.57 -30.78 -39.86
C ASP A 11 5.94 -31.51 -38.56
N GLU A 12 7.06 -32.26 -38.57
CA GLU A 12 7.62 -32.89 -37.37
C GLU A 12 8.15 -31.89 -36.34
N GLU A 13 8.89 -30.86 -36.77
CA GLU A 13 9.43 -29.83 -35.87
C GLU A 13 8.31 -29.02 -35.22
N ARG A 14 7.22 -28.79 -35.96
CA ARG A 14 6.01 -28.16 -35.41
C ARG A 14 5.36 -29.01 -34.33
N ALA A 15 5.23 -30.32 -34.57
CA ALA A 15 4.65 -31.25 -33.61
C ALA A 15 5.52 -31.39 -32.34
N GLU A 16 6.86 -31.35 -32.47
CA GLU A 16 7.74 -31.32 -31.31
C GLU A 16 7.63 -30.01 -30.52
N LEU A 17 7.56 -28.87 -31.20
CA LEU A 17 7.35 -27.58 -30.53
C LEU A 17 6.01 -27.52 -29.79
N GLU A 18 4.95 -28.12 -30.34
CA GLU A 18 3.65 -28.20 -29.69
C GLU A 18 3.70 -29.06 -28.43
N LYS A 19 4.36 -30.23 -28.49
CA LYS A 19 4.61 -31.07 -27.31
C LYS A 19 5.41 -30.33 -26.24
N LEU A 20 6.45 -29.59 -26.64
CA LEU A 20 7.26 -28.80 -25.71
C LEU A 20 6.44 -27.69 -25.05
N ARG A 21 5.55 -27.03 -25.81
CA ARG A 21 4.63 -26.03 -25.26
C ARG A 21 3.62 -26.65 -24.30
N ALA A 22 3.07 -27.82 -24.63
CA ALA A 22 2.13 -28.53 -23.77
C ALA A 22 2.79 -28.98 -22.45
N GLU A 23 4.03 -29.48 -22.52
CA GLU A 23 4.80 -29.85 -21.33
C GLU A 23 5.16 -28.62 -20.48
N LYS A 24 5.61 -27.53 -21.13
CA LYS A 24 5.92 -26.28 -20.44
C LYS A 24 4.68 -25.69 -19.76
N ALA A 25 3.52 -25.72 -20.43
CA ALA A 25 2.27 -25.25 -19.86
C ALA A 25 1.89 -26.02 -18.58
N ARG A 26 2.05 -27.35 -18.58
CA ARG A 26 1.82 -28.17 -17.37
C ARG A 26 2.77 -27.84 -16.22
N ARG A 27 4.04 -27.58 -16.51
CA ARG A 27 5.00 -27.17 -15.47
C ARG A 27 4.69 -25.78 -14.93
N GLU A 28 4.38 -24.84 -15.81
CA GLU A 28 4.06 -23.47 -15.42
C GLU A 28 2.78 -23.41 -14.57
N GLU A 29 1.76 -24.21 -14.91
CA GLU A 29 0.53 -24.30 -14.13
C GLU A 29 0.78 -24.88 -12.73
N GLN A 30 1.61 -25.92 -12.61
CA GLN A 30 2.00 -26.46 -11.31
C GLN A 30 2.80 -25.46 -10.46
N GLU A 31 3.70 -24.68 -11.09
CA GLU A 31 4.44 -23.64 -10.39
C GLU A 31 3.52 -22.51 -9.94
N LYS A 32 2.60 -22.07 -10.81
CA LYS A 32 1.57 -21.08 -10.46
C LYS A 32 0.71 -21.56 -9.30
N ALA A 33 0.25 -22.82 -9.31
CA ALA A 33 -0.50 -23.39 -8.20
C ALA A 33 0.31 -23.45 -6.90
N ARG A 34 1.63 -23.65 -6.97
CA ARG A 34 2.51 -23.55 -5.78
C ARG A 34 2.67 -22.11 -5.30
N ARG A 35 2.93 -21.17 -6.21
CA ARG A 35 3.07 -19.74 -5.89
C ARG A 35 1.79 -19.18 -5.29
N GLU A 36 0.63 -19.51 -5.85
CA GLU A 36 -0.68 -19.07 -5.33
C GLU A 36 -0.92 -19.61 -3.92
N ARG A 37 -0.55 -20.88 -3.65
CA ARG A 37 -0.63 -21.42 -2.29
C ARG A 37 0.31 -20.70 -1.32
N GLU A 38 1.51 -20.33 -1.76
CA GLU A 38 2.46 -19.57 -0.96
C GLU A 38 1.95 -18.16 -0.67
N GLU A 39 1.38 -17.48 -1.66
CA GLU A 39 0.77 -16.15 -1.51
C GLU A 39 -0.42 -16.19 -0.55
N LEU A 40 -1.30 -17.19 -0.67
CA LEU A 40 -2.40 -17.38 0.26
C LEU A 40 -1.93 -17.72 1.69
N ALA A 41 -0.79 -18.40 1.83
CA ALA A 41 -0.19 -18.66 3.13
C ALA A 41 0.41 -17.38 3.73
N ALA A 42 1.08 -16.55 2.93
CA ALA A 42 1.62 -15.26 3.34
C ALA A 42 0.51 -14.30 3.78
N LEU A 43 -0.58 -14.19 3.01
CA LEU A 43 -1.75 -13.37 3.36
C LEU A 43 -2.43 -13.86 4.64
N ARG A 44 -2.54 -15.18 4.86
CA ARG A 44 -3.05 -15.70 6.13
C ARG A 44 -2.13 -15.37 7.30
N ALA A 45 -0.82 -15.45 7.12
CA ALA A 45 0.14 -15.08 8.16
C ALA A 45 0.08 -13.57 8.47
N GLU A 46 -0.08 -12.72 7.46
CA GLU A 46 -0.27 -11.29 7.63
C GLU A 46 -1.58 -10.99 8.39
N ARG A 47 -2.69 -11.60 8.00
CA ARG A 47 -3.97 -11.46 8.70
C ARG A 47 -3.87 -11.92 10.15
N ALA A 48 -3.18 -13.03 10.41
CA ALA A 48 -2.97 -13.52 11.77
C ALA A 48 -2.16 -12.53 12.62
N LYS A 49 -1.11 -11.90 12.07
CA LYS A 49 -0.36 -10.84 12.76
C LYS A 49 -1.22 -9.60 13.00
N ALA A 50 -2.03 -9.20 12.04
CA ALA A 50 -2.96 -8.07 12.21
C ALA A 50 -4.02 -8.36 13.27
N GLU A 51 -4.53 -9.59 13.32
CA GLU A 51 -5.48 -10.06 14.33
C GLU A 51 -4.84 -10.11 15.73
N GLU A 52 -3.61 -10.60 15.85
CA GLU A 52 -2.85 -10.58 17.10
C GLU A 52 -2.59 -9.14 17.59
N ALA A 53 -2.19 -8.25 16.68
CA ALA A 53 -2.01 -6.83 17.00
C ALA A 53 -3.32 -6.17 17.45
N ALA A 54 -4.44 -6.49 16.79
CA ALA A 54 -5.76 -6.01 17.18
C ALA A 54 -6.21 -6.56 18.54
N ALA A 55 -5.97 -7.85 18.81
CA ALA A 55 -6.28 -8.47 20.10
C ALA A 55 -5.42 -7.89 21.24
N LYS A 56 -4.15 -7.57 20.96
CA LYS A 56 -3.24 -6.92 21.92
C LYS A 56 -3.67 -5.48 22.20
N ALA A 57 -4.08 -4.72 21.17
CA ALA A 57 -4.63 -3.37 21.33
C ALA A 57 -5.98 -3.38 22.07
N ALA A 58 -6.80 -4.42 21.91
CA ALA A 58 -8.05 -4.59 22.65
C ALA A 58 -7.84 -5.07 24.11
N SER A 59 -6.68 -5.69 24.40
CA SER A 59 -6.33 -6.18 25.75
C SER A 59 -5.54 -5.18 26.58
N GLU A 60 -5.05 -4.08 26.00
CA GLU A 60 -4.48 -2.97 26.75
C GLU A 60 -5.64 -2.10 27.29
N PRO A 61 -5.91 -2.11 28.62
CA PRO A 61 -7.00 -1.31 29.17
C PRO A 61 -6.70 0.16 28.91
N ALA A 62 -7.65 0.85 28.30
CA ALA A 62 -7.62 2.29 28.09
C ALA A 62 -7.10 3.00 29.35
N PRO A 63 -6.10 3.90 29.25
CA PRO A 63 -5.77 4.77 30.38
C PRO A 63 -7.02 5.61 30.63
N THR A 64 -7.70 5.26 31.72
CA THR A 64 -8.88 5.93 32.24
C THR A 64 -8.62 7.44 32.30
N ALA A 65 -9.55 8.18 31.70
CA ALA A 65 -9.63 9.63 31.66
C ALA A 65 -9.08 10.32 32.93
N PRO A 66 -8.21 11.34 32.81
CA PRO A 66 -8.02 12.28 33.88
C PRO A 66 -9.25 13.20 33.89
N LYS A 67 -10.11 13.02 34.90
CA LYS A 67 -11.09 14.04 35.32
C LYS A 67 -10.33 15.33 35.64
N SER A 68 -10.27 16.27 34.70
CA SER A 68 -9.85 17.64 34.98
C SER A 68 -11.07 18.55 34.90
N GLN A 69 -11.73 18.74 36.05
CA GLN A 69 -12.48 19.98 36.26
C GLN A 69 -11.45 21.13 36.32
N PRO A 70 -11.67 22.25 35.62
CA PRO A 70 -11.10 23.51 36.04
C PRO A 70 -12.23 24.45 36.44
N LYS A 71 -12.42 24.58 37.76
CA LYS A 71 -13.12 25.72 38.32
C LYS A 71 -12.24 26.97 38.12
N LYS A 72 -12.71 27.88 37.26
CA LYS A 72 -12.73 29.35 37.43
C LYS A 72 -11.58 29.98 38.24
N ALA A 73 -10.66 30.73 37.59
CA ALA A 73 -10.23 32.09 37.97
C ALA A 73 -9.00 32.61 37.18
N ALA A 74 -9.16 33.82 36.60
CA ALA A 74 -8.19 34.92 36.44
C ALA A 74 -6.80 34.70 35.76
N ARG A 75 -6.65 35.30 34.56
CA ARG A 75 -5.39 35.91 34.05
C ARG A 75 -5.12 37.24 34.82
N PRO A 76 -3.99 38.01 34.68
CA PRO A 76 -2.72 37.81 33.93
C PRO A 76 -1.40 38.34 34.61
N LYS A 77 -0.19 38.01 34.09
CA LYS A 77 0.80 38.95 33.46
C LYS A 77 2.23 38.35 33.20
N PRO A 78 3.00 38.86 32.20
CA PRO A 78 4.25 38.29 31.64
C PRO A 78 5.54 39.16 31.87
N ALA A 79 6.72 38.61 31.49
CA ALA A 79 8.08 39.22 31.32
C ALA A 79 9.13 38.83 32.39
N ALA A 80 10.43 38.62 32.14
CA ALA A 80 11.28 38.32 30.99
C ALA A 80 12.72 38.13 31.56
N SER A 81 13.45 37.10 31.14
CA SER A 81 14.92 37.17 30.98
C SER A 81 15.36 36.10 29.97
N LYS A 82 15.72 36.54 28.77
CA LYS A 82 16.49 35.79 27.75
C LYS A 82 18.00 36.05 28.03
N PRO A 83 19.00 35.70 27.18
CA PRO A 83 19.13 34.65 26.14
C PRO A 83 20.52 33.92 26.17
N SER A 84 20.62 32.79 25.48
CA SER A 84 21.75 32.51 24.56
C SER A 84 21.04 32.34 23.21
N ARG A 85 20.89 33.38 22.36
CA ARG A 85 21.87 34.18 21.61
C ARG A 85 22.90 33.31 20.93
N ASP A 86 22.82 33.36 19.59
CA ASP A 86 23.83 32.94 18.63
C ASP A 86 24.16 31.45 18.74
N GLU A 87 23.64 30.59 17.86
CA GLU A 87 24.55 30.28 16.76
C GLU A 87 23.91 29.77 15.46
N MET A 88 22.59 29.73 15.28
CA MET A 88 22.03 29.39 13.95
C MET A 88 21.00 30.42 13.49
N THR A 89 21.61 31.41 12.88
CA THR A 89 21.14 32.72 12.49
C THR A 89 20.11 32.64 11.36
N PHE A 90 19.27 33.67 11.36
CA PHE A 90 18.18 33.95 10.45
C PHE A 90 18.53 33.83 8.95
N ALA A 91 19.79 34.04 8.57
CA ALA A 91 20.25 33.82 7.19
C ALA A 91 20.21 32.35 6.78
N GLN A 92 20.56 31.43 7.69
CA GLN A 92 20.52 29.99 7.44
C GLN A 92 19.08 29.48 7.37
N ARG A 93 18.19 29.98 8.24
CA ARG A 93 16.74 29.66 8.19
C ARG A 93 16.03 30.22 6.97
N MET A 94 16.48 31.35 6.40
CA MET A 94 15.91 31.90 5.17
C MET A 94 16.46 31.27 3.88
N VAL A 95 17.57 30.53 3.94
CA VAL A 95 18.14 29.82 2.77
C VAL A 95 17.80 28.32 2.75
N THR A 96 17.50 27.71 3.90
CA THR A 96 17.16 26.27 4.00
C THR A 96 15.69 25.96 4.34
N SER A 97 14.80 26.95 4.46
CA SER A 97 13.34 26.68 4.47
C SER A 97 12.82 26.53 3.04
N LYS A 98 13.44 25.63 2.27
CA LYS A 98 12.72 24.89 1.24
C LYS A 98 12.16 23.71 2.03
N GLU A 99 10.87 23.83 2.35
CA GLU A 99 10.07 22.84 3.05
C GLU A 99 10.52 21.42 2.66
N PRO A 100 10.96 20.57 3.61
CA PRO A 100 10.80 19.15 3.38
C PRO A 100 9.30 18.94 3.33
N VAL A 101 8.77 18.97 2.11
CA VAL A 101 7.79 18.03 1.59
C VAL A 101 7.42 16.96 2.64
N ASP A 102 6.56 17.36 3.57
CA ASP A 102 5.64 16.50 4.28
C ASP A 102 4.58 16.12 3.22
N GLU A 103 4.97 15.25 2.28
CA GLU A 103 4.11 14.74 1.21
C GLU A 103 3.06 13.75 1.75
N ASP A 104 2.56 13.95 2.97
CA ASP A 104 1.46 13.16 3.52
C ASP A 104 0.58 13.92 4.52
N ASP A 105 0.93 15.14 4.93
CA ASP A 105 0.04 15.98 5.74
C ASP A 105 -0.87 16.84 4.83
N ILE A 106 -1.66 16.14 3.99
CA ILE A 106 -2.82 16.75 3.34
C ILE A 106 -3.84 17.08 4.44
N PRO A 107 -4.11 18.38 4.68
CA PRO A 107 -4.91 18.81 5.81
C PRO A 107 -6.39 18.46 5.60
N GLY A 108 -7.00 17.79 6.58
CA GLY A 108 -8.42 18.02 6.90
C GLY A 108 -9.46 16.94 6.58
N MET A 109 -9.11 15.66 6.38
CA MET A 109 -10.14 14.60 6.25
C MET A 109 -9.94 13.49 7.29
N PRO A 110 -10.97 13.16 8.11
CA PRO A 110 -10.84 12.16 9.15
C PRO A 110 -10.43 10.82 8.53
N PRO A 111 -9.50 10.08 9.17
CA PRO A 111 -8.88 8.88 8.60
C PRO A 111 -9.91 7.84 8.14
N ALA A 112 -11.07 7.77 8.80
CA ALA A 112 -12.19 6.91 8.40
C ALA A 112 -12.78 7.28 7.02
N GLN A 113 -12.92 8.57 6.69
CA GLN A 113 -13.47 9.02 5.42
C GLN A 113 -12.48 8.80 4.27
N LYS A 114 -11.17 8.94 4.52
CA LYS A 114 -10.12 8.58 3.56
C LYS A 114 -10.17 7.08 3.22
N LEU A 115 -10.34 6.21 4.23
CA LEU A 115 -10.49 4.77 4.03
C LEU A 115 -11.79 4.42 3.28
N ILE A 116 -12.91 5.07 3.60
CA ILE A 116 -14.18 4.85 2.90
C ILE A 116 -14.07 5.27 1.43
N ILE A 117 -13.44 6.41 1.13
CA ILE A 117 -13.23 6.87 -0.24
C ILE A 117 -12.29 5.92 -1.00
N ALA A 118 -11.20 5.48 -0.38
CA ALA A 118 -10.29 4.51 -0.98
C ALA A 118 -10.99 3.19 -1.33
N LEU A 119 -11.80 2.65 -0.41
CA LEU A 119 -12.58 1.44 -0.65
C LEU A 119 -13.63 1.64 -1.76
N ALA A 120 -14.30 2.79 -1.79
CA ALA A 120 -15.26 3.12 -2.83
C ALA A 120 -14.61 3.22 -4.22
N LEU A 121 -13.42 3.82 -4.31
CA LEU A 121 -12.66 3.92 -5.56
C LEU A 121 -12.21 2.54 -6.06
N ILE A 122 -11.69 1.69 -5.17
CA ILE A 122 -11.31 0.31 -5.52
C ILE A 122 -12.54 -0.46 -6.03
N GLY A 123 -13.67 -0.40 -5.30
CA GLY A 123 -14.91 -1.03 -5.72
C GLY A 123 -15.43 -0.52 -7.06
N PHE A 124 -15.32 0.79 -7.31
CA PHE A 124 -15.70 1.39 -8.58
C PHE A 124 -14.83 0.92 -9.75
N ILE A 125 -13.51 0.81 -9.56
CA ILE A 125 -12.59 0.30 -10.58
C ILE A 125 -12.89 -1.18 -10.88
N VAL A 126 -13.11 -2.00 -9.85
CA VAL A 126 -13.48 -3.41 -10.02
C VAL A 126 -14.83 -3.53 -10.73
N PHE A 127 -15.82 -2.72 -10.36
CA PHE A 127 -17.13 -2.68 -11.01
C PHE A 127 -17.03 -2.22 -12.46
N MET A 128 -16.24 -1.18 -12.78
CA MET A 128 -15.98 -0.76 -14.16
C MET A 128 -15.26 -1.85 -14.96
N GLY A 129 -14.23 -2.48 -14.39
CA GLY A 129 -13.54 -3.61 -15.01
C GLY A 129 -14.47 -4.79 -15.26
N TYR A 130 -15.33 -5.12 -14.30
CA TYR A 130 -16.33 -6.18 -14.39
C TYR A 130 -17.44 -5.85 -15.38
N THR A 131 -17.91 -4.60 -15.43
CA THR A 131 -18.92 -4.16 -16.40
C THR A 131 -18.35 -4.08 -17.80
N ILE A 132 -17.12 -3.61 -18.01
CA ILE A 132 -16.48 -3.57 -19.32
C ILE A 132 -16.13 -4.99 -19.79
N THR A 133 -15.51 -5.80 -18.94
CA THR A 133 -15.14 -7.19 -19.27
C THR A 133 -16.38 -8.08 -19.41
N GLY A 134 -17.38 -7.91 -18.55
CA GLY A 134 -18.65 -8.64 -18.59
C GLY A 134 -19.56 -8.21 -19.74
N SER A 135 -19.55 -6.93 -20.13
CA SER A 135 -20.30 -6.46 -21.32
C SER A 135 -19.62 -6.81 -22.65
N MET A 136 -18.32 -7.13 -22.64
CA MET A 136 -17.59 -7.62 -23.82
C MET A 136 -17.49 -9.16 -23.92
N GLY A 137 -18.26 -9.89 -23.13
CA GLY A 137 -18.47 -11.32 -23.36
C GLY A 137 -17.61 -12.23 -22.50
N LEU A 138 -18.24 -12.77 -21.47
CA LEU A 138 -18.09 -14.18 -21.16
C LEU A 138 -19.41 -14.68 -20.55
N HIS A 139 -20.38 -14.91 -21.43
CA HIS A 139 -21.50 -15.81 -21.19
C HIS A 139 -21.92 -16.47 -22.50
#